data_AF-A0A7X6VC10-F1
#
_entry.id   AF-A0A7X6VC10-F1
#
_cell.length_a   1.000
_cell.length_b   1.000
_cell.length_c   1.000
_cell.angle_alpha   90.00
_cell.angle_beta   90.00
_cell.angle_gamma   90.00
#
_symmetry.space_group_name_H-M   'P 1'
#
loop_
_entity.id
_entity.type
_entity.pdbx_description
1 polymer ?
#
loop_
_entity_poly.entity_id
_entity_poly.type
_entity_poly.pdbx_seq_one_letter_code
_entity_poly.pdbx_strand_id
1 'polypeptide(L)'
;QKDELKVLAQATDGTVATSTAINSLEAQEQLLAIIRRAEAESTVETLVKQKGFDDALAYMSDTDNVDVIVKASSLNSQEVAQISDIVVRHADVSMDRITVKNVD
;
A
#
# COMPACT_ATOMS: atom_id res chain seq x y z
N GLN A 1 9.69 11.91 14.23
CA GLN A 1 10.07 10.60 13.67
C GLN A 1 10.76 9.65 14.65
N LYS A 2 11.91 9.96 15.29
CA LYS A 2 12.50 9.02 16.29
C LYS A 2 11.83 9.07 17.67
N ASP A 3 11.22 10.19 18.03
CA ASP A 3 10.44 10.34 19.27
C ASP A 3 9.04 9.71 19.18
N GLU A 4 8.44 9.63 17.99
CA GLU A 4 7.11 9.04 17.79
C GLU A 4 7.12 7.52 17.97
N LEU A 5 8.19 6.84 17.55
CA LEU A 5 8.36 5.40 17.82
C LEU A 5 8.51 5.09 19.31
N LYS A 6 9.09 6.01 20.09
CA LYS A 6 9.34 5.80 21.53
C LYS A 6 8.05 5.88 22.35
N VAL A 7 7.09 6.69 21.90
CA VAL A 7 5.75 6.78 22.50
C VAL A 7 4.98 5.48 22.30
N LEU A 8 5.14 4.82 21.15
CA LEU A 8 4.45 3.55 20.86
C LEU A 8 5.00 2.37 21.68
N ALA A 9 6.31 2.34 21.96
CA ALA A 9 6.95 1.26 22.71
C ALA A 9 6.74 1.33 24.23
N GLN A 10 6.44 2.50 24.78
CA GLN A 10 6.14 2.67 26.21
C GLN A 10 4.70 2.29 26.59
N ALA A 11 3.86 1.94 25.61
CA ALA A 11 2.46 1.56 25.83
C ALA A 11 2.26 0.10 26.30
N THR A 12 3.32 -0.68 26.52
CA THR A 12 3.22 -2.08 26.96
C THR A 12 3.23 -2.27 28.48
N ASP A 13 3.62 -1.27 29.28
CA ASP A 13 3.56 -1.37 30.74
C ASP A 13 2.41 -0.53 31.29
N GLY A 14 1.41 -1.23 31.83
CA GLY A 14 0.12 -0.68 32.20
C GLY A 14 0.20 0.52 33.13
N THR A 15 -0.43 1.63 32.75
CA THR A 15 -1.31 2.43 33.60
C THR A 15 -1.90 3.59 32.78
N VAL A 16 -3.23 3.55 32.62
CA VAL A 16 -4.12 4.74 32.54
C VAL A 16 -3.77 5.80 31.48
N ALA A 17 -3.99 5.45 30.20
CA ALA A 17 -4.43 6.42 29.17
C ALA A 17 -5.24 5.78 28.03
N THR A 18 -5.79 4.57 28.22
CA THR A 18 -6.59 3.84 27.20
C THR A 18 -8.09 4.06 27.38
N SER A 19 -8.50 5.29 27.65
CA SER A 19 -9.90 5.62 27.84
C SER A 19 -10.31 6.62 26.76
N THR A 20 -10.96 6.12 25.70
CA THR A 20 -11.89 6.81 24.77
C THR A 20 -11.52 6.79 23.28
N ALA A 21 -10.25 6.66 22.87
CA ALA A 21 -9.93 6.77 21.42
C ALA A 21 -9.88 5.43 20.64
N ILE A 22 -9.77 4.27 21.31
CA ILE A 22 -9.59 2.96 20.67
C ILE A 22 -10.92 2.15 20.56
N ASN A 23 -12.03 2.68 21.09
CA ASN A 23 -13.32 1.99 21.12
C ASN A 23 -14.25 2.26 19.92
N SER A 24 -13.89 3.10 18.94
CA SER A 24 -14.70 3.20 17.74
C SER A 24 -14.38 2.03 16.82
N LEU A 25 -15.40 1.23 16.47
CA LEU A 25 -15.33 0.22 15.42
C LEU A 25 -14.68 0.80 14.15
N GLU A 26 -14.97 2.07 13.85
CA GLU A 26 -14.41 2.80 12.71
C GLU A 26 -12.89 2.93 12.76
N ALA A 27 -12.30 3.11 13.95
CA ALA A 27 -10.84 3.20 14.08
C ALA A 27 -10.18 1.83 13.82
N GLN A 28 -10.84 0.74 14.21
CA GLN A 28 -10.38 -0.62 13.90
C GLN A 28 -10.56 -0.94 12.41
N GLU A 29 -11.68 -0.53 11.81
CA GLU A 29 -11.93 -0.69 10.37
C GLU A 29 -10.94 0.12 9.53
N GLN A 30 -10.64 1.36 9.92
CA GLN A 30 -9.61 2.18 9.26
C GLN A 30 -8.22 1.55 9.40
N LEU A 31 -7.88 1.03 10.58
CA LEU A 31 -6.60 0.33 10.78
C LEU A 31 -6.50 -0.92 9.89
N LEU A 32 -7.56 -1.73 9.83
CA LEU A 32 -7.63 -2.90 8.95
C LEU A 32 -7.53 -2.50 7.47
N ALA A 33 -8.16 -1.40 7.07
CA ALA A 33 -8.06 -0.87 5.72
C ALA A 33 -6.62 -0.42 5.39
N ILE A 34 -5.90 0.21 6.33
CA ILE A 34 -4.49 0.57 6.17
C ILE A 34 -3.64 -0.70 6.00
N ILE A 35 -3.82 -1.70 6.87
CA ILE A 35 -3.06 -2.95 6.81
C ILE A 35 -3.29 -3.66 5.47
N ARG A 36 -4.55 -3.80 5.04
CA ARG A 36 -4.88 -4.44 3.75
C ARG A 36 -4.25 -3.71 2.58
N ARG A 37 -4.23 -2.38 2.59
CA ARG A 37 -3.58 -1.58 1.53
C ARG A 37 -2.07 -1.79 1.55
N ALA A 38 -1.43 -1.75 2.70
CA ALA A 38 0.00 -1.98 2.81
C ALA A 38 0.40 -3.40 2.36
N GLU A 39 -0.40 -4.42 2.69
CA GLU A 39 -0.22 -5.78 2.20
C GLU A 39 -0.41 -5.87 0.68
N ALA A 40 -1.43 -5.19 0.14
CA ALA A 40 -1.68 -5.14 -1.29
C ALA A 40 -0.53 -4.45 -2.04
N GLU A 41 -0.04 -3.30 -1.57
CA GLU A 41 1.12 -2.59 -2.11
C GLU A 41 2.35 -3.51 -2.17
N SER A 42 2.71 -4.12 -1.03
CA SER A 42 3.87 -5.02 -0.97
C SER A 42 3.71 -6.25 -1.88
N THR A 43 2.50 -6.79 -1.98
CA THR A 43 2.19 -7.92 -2.86
C THR A 43 2.34 -7.52 -4.33
N VAL A 44 1.76 -6.38 -4.73
CA VAL A 44 1.89 -5.83 -6.08
C VAL A 44 3.36 -5.60 -6.42
N GLU A 45 4.12 -4.91 -5.58
CA GLU A 45 5.55 -4.67 -5.82
C GLU A 45 6.34 -5.97 -6.00
N THR A 46 6.06 -6.97 -5.15
CA THR A 46 6.73 -8.27 -5.23
C THR A 46 6.40 -8.98 -6.54
N LEU A 47 5.13 -8.96 -6.95
CA LEU A 47 4.69 -9.57 -8.21
C LEU A 47 5.28 -8.84 -9.42
N VAL A 48 5.35 -7.51 -9.38
CA VAL A 48 5.99 -6.70 -10.43
C VAL A 48 7.48 -7.04 -10.49
N LYS A 49 8.21 -7.07 -9.37
CA LYS A 49 9.63 -7.50 -9.35
C LYS A 49 9.83 -8.92 -9.89
N GLN A 50 8.93 -9.86 -9.56
CA GLN A 50 8.96 -11.22 -10.10
C GLN A 50 8.74 -11.30 -11.62
N LYS A 51 8.11 -10.29 -12.24
CA LYS A 51 7.95 -10.22 -13.70
C LYS A 51 9.24 -9.87 -14.43
N GLY A 52 10.28 -9.42 -13.72
CA GLY A 52 11.57 -9.05 -14.29
C GLY A 52 11.86 -7.55 -14.25
N PHE A 53 11.08 -6.78 -13.51
CA PHE A 53 11.39 -5.37 -13.25
C PHE A 53 12.38 -5.26 -12.08
N ASP A 54 13.42 -4.44 -12.24
CA ASP A 54 14.47 -4.27 -11.22
C ASP A 54 13.92 -3.70 -9.91
N ASP A 55 13.02 -2.71 -10.01
CA ASP A 55 12.35 -2.11 -8.87
C ASP A 55 10.93 -1.69 -9.21
N ALA A 56 10.06 -1.72 -8.21
CA ALA A 56 8.66 -1.34 -8.33
C ALA A 56 8.18 -0.77 -7.00
N LEU A 57 7.42 0.33 -7.09
CA LEU A 57 6.78 1.02 -5.99
C LEU A 57 5.29 1.11 -6.30
N ALA A 58 4.46 0.57 -5.42
CA ALA A 58 3.01 0.72 -5.49
C ALA A 58 2.56 1.69 -4.41
N TYR A 59 1.80 2.71 -4.79
CA TYR A 59 1.28 3.72 -3.88
C TYR A 59 -0.24 3.77 -3.99
N MET A 60 -0.93 3.41 -2.91
CA MET A 60 -2.37 3.45 -2.79
C MET A 60 -2.79 4.65 -1.93
N SER A 61 -3.38 5.65 -2.58
CA SER A 61 -3.96 6.80 -1.88
C SER A 61 -5.25 6.43 -1.16
N ASP A 62 -5.62 7.23 -0.15
CA ASP A 62 -6.89 7.08 0.59
C ASP A 62 -8.14 7.36 -0.29
N THR A 63 -7.98 7.83 -1.52
CA THR A 63 -9.06 8.06 -2.51
C THR A 63 -9.25 6.89 -3.48
N ASP A 64 -8.78 5.69 -3.10
CA ASP A 64 -8.62 4.48 -3.92
C ASP A 64 -7.92 4.69 -5.27
N ASN A 65 -7.07 5.72 -5.37
CA ASN A 65 -6.18 5.89 -6.52
C ASN A 65 -4.90 5.10 -6.28
N VAL A 66 -4.44 4.38 -7.29
CA VAL A 66 -3.23 3.57 -7.22
C VAL A 66 -2.24 4.05 -8.28
N ASP A 67 -1.10 4.56 -7.83
CA ASP A 67 0.04 4.86 -8.67
C ASP A 67 1.05 3.72 -8.57
N VAL A 68 1.35 3.07 -9.69
CA VAL A 68 2.43 2.09 -9.77
C VAL A 68 3.58 2.68 -10.56
N ILE A 69 4.73 2.80 -9.89
CA ILE A 69 5.97 3.31 -10.47
C ILE A 69 6.92 2.14 -10.62
N VAL A 70 7.36 1.89 -11.85
CA VAL A 70 8.25 0.78 -12.15
C VAL A 70 9.57 1.31 -12.71
N LYS A 71 10.69 0.79 -12.19
CA LYS A 71 12.01 1.07 -12.73
C LYS A 71 12.25 0.17 -13.94
N ALA A 72 12.12 0.75 -15.12
CA ALA A 72 12.24 0.04 -16.39
C ALA A 72 12.56 1.04 -17.51
N SER A 73 13.53 0.68 -18.36
CA SER A 73 13.93 1.49 -19.51
C SER A 73 12.85 1.62 -20.58
N SER A 74 11.91 0.68 -20.60
CA SER A 74 10.70 0.77 -21.42
C SER A 74 9.60 -0.08 -20.81
N LEU A 75 8.37 0.45 -20.76
CA LEU A 75 7.17 -0.35 -20.54
C LEU A 75 6.45 -0.58 -21.87
N ASN A 76 6.15 -1.83 -22.19
CA ASN A 76 5.26 -2.17 -23.29
C ASN A 76 3.79 -2.21 -22.84
N SER A 77 2.85 -2.12 -23.79
CA SER A 77 1.42 -2.11 -23.44
C SER A 77 0.95 -3.42 -22.79
N GLN A 78 1.61 -4.55 -23.05
CA GLN A 78 1.28 -5.83 -22.43
C GLN A 78 1.73 -5.89 -20.96
N GLU A 79 2.86 -5.27 -20.64
CA GLU A 79 3.38 -5.10 -19.28
C GLU A 79 2.49 -4.17 -18.46
N VAL A 80 2.11 -3.02 -19.02
CA VAL A 80 1.15 -2.10 -18.38
C VAL A 80 -0.15 -2.85 -18.07
N ALA A 81 -0.68 -3.61 -19.03
CA ALA A 81 -1.89 -4.40 -18.83
C ALA A 81 -1.72 -5.47 -17.73
N GLN A 82 -0.59 -6.17 -17.70
CA GLN A 82 -0.30 -7.16 -16.65
C GLN A 82 -0.18 -6.53 -15.26
N ILE A 83 0.50 -5.39 -15.14
CA ILE A 83 0.61 -4.65 -13.88
C ILE A 83 -0.78 -4.20 -13.42
N SER A 84 -1.58 -3.64 -14.33
CA SER A 84 -2.95 -3.21 -14.00
C SER A 84 -3.84 -4.38 -13.55
N ASP A 85 -3.75 -5.55 -14.19
CA ASP A 85 -4.51 -6.75 -13.79
C ASP A 85 -4.08 -7.26 -12.41
N ILE A 86 -2.77 -7.23 -12.10
CA ILE A 86 -2.26 -7.59 -10.77
C ILE A 86 -2.85 -6.67 -9.70
N VAL A 87 -2.82 -5.36 -9.95
CA VAL A 87 -3.35 -4.34 -9.02
C VAL A 87 -4.85 -4.53 -8.83
N VAL A 88 -5.66 -4.66 -9.88
CA VAL A 88 -7.11 -4.88 -9.76
C VAL A 88 -7.42 -6.11 -8.90
N ARG A 89 -6.68 -7.22 -9.07
CA ARG A 89 -6.93 -8.46 -8.35
C ARG A 89 -6.54 -8.44 -6.88
N HIS A 90 -5.53 -7.67 -6.49
CA HIS A 90 -4.97 -7.70 -5.14
C HIS A 90 -5.32 -6.47 -4.30
N ALA A 91 -5.58 -5.34 -4.95
CA ALA A 91 -5.91 -4.08 -4.31
C ALA A 91 -7.42 -3.78 -4.30
N ASP A 92 -8.26 -4.58 -4.96
CA ASP A 92 -9.72 -4.41 -5.09
C ASP A 92 -10.12 -2.99 -5.58
N VAL A 93 -9.24 -2.38 -6.41
CA VAL A 93 -9.45 -1.07 -6.99
C VAL A 93 -9.97 -1.19 -8.42
N SER A 94 -10.78 -0.21 -8.82
CA SER A 94 -11.30 -0.13 -10.18
C SER A 94 -10.21 0.32 -11.16
N MET A 95 -10.25 -0.22 -12.38
CA MET A 95 -9.20 -0.02 -13.39
C MET A 95 -9.04 1.45 -13.83
N ASP A 96 -10.08 2.26 -13.68
CA ASP A 96 -10.09 3.70 -13.96
C ASP A 96 -9.23 4.53 -12.98
N ARG A 97 -8.91 3.96 -11.81
CA ARG A 97 -8.12 4.62 -10.76
C ARG A 97 -6.66 4.15 -10.69
N ILE A 98 -6.22 3.38 -11.67
CA ILE A 98 -4.85 2.85 -11.75
C ILE A 98 -4.03 3.69 -12.73
N THR A 99 -2.91 4.23 -12.25
CA THR A 99 -1.94 4.95 -13.06
C THR A 99 -0.61 4.22 -13.03
N VAL A 100 -0.13 3.78 -14.18
CA VAL A 100 1.19 3.13 -14.31
C VAL A 100 2.18 4.12 -14.92
N LYS A 101 3.31 4.34 -14.25
CA LYS A 101 4.40 5.21 -14.70
C LYS A 101 5.70 4.44 -14.71
N ASN A 102 6.54 4.67 -15.71
CA ASN A 102 7.91 4.17 -15.71
C ASN A 102 8.88 5.29 -15.33
N VAL A 103 9.97 4.93 -14.64
CA VAL A 103 11.10 5.83 -14.39
C VAL A 103 12.38 5.15 -14.86
N ASP A 104 13.25 5.89 -15.54
CA ASP A 104 14.62 5.46 -15.91
C ASP A 104 15.62 5.91 -14.83
#